data_AF-A0A800JC45-F1
#
_entry.id   AF-A0A800JC45-F1
#
_cell.length_a   1.000
_cell.length_b   1.000
_cell.length_c   1.000
_cell.angle_alpha   90.00
_cell.angle_beta   90.00
_cell.angle_gamma   90.00
#
_symmetry.space_group_name_H-M   'P 1'
#
loop_
_entity.id
_entity.type
_entity.pdbx_description
1 polymer ?
#
loop_
_entity_poly.entity_id
_entity_poly.type
_entity_poly.pdbx_seq_one_letter_code
_entity_poly.pdbx_strand_id
1 'polypeptide(L)'
;MRLILVVLCLCYLSFAGAEETEKKLENLCEKAVNQETDFQVTGIYGSPLEAEWHPAAAYVLRKEMQRFEVLQREFQKKTSAWRFEFAEMVGGKTVVFVYHLKQLSAFCSGPNAFFVSRK
;
A
#
# COMPACT_ATOMS: atom_id res chain seq x y z
N MET A 1 -53.18 1.95 7.76
CA MET A 1 -52.14 2.69 6.98
C MET A 1 -51.15 3.49 7.82
N ARG A 2 -51.44 3.92 9.07
CA ARG A 2 -50.47 4.65 9.90
C ARG A 2 -49.37 3.78 10.54
N LEU A 3 -49.69 2.55 10.95
CA LEU A 3 -48.73 1.63 11.61
C LEU A 3 -47.61 1.12 10.68
N ILE A 4 -47.92 0.91 9.39
CA ILE A 4 -46.96 0.38 8.40
C ILE A 4 -45.87 1.43 8.10
N LEU A 5 -46.25 2.71 8.03
CA LEU A 5 -45.32 3.82 7.83
C LEU A 5 -44.35 3.99 9.01
N VAL A 6 -44.80 3.75 10.24
CA VAL A 6 -43.95 3.84 11.44
C VAL A 6 -42.91 2.71 11.47
N VAL A 7 -43.31 1.49 11.09
CA VAL A 7 -42.40 0.33 11.03
C VAL A 7 -41.35 0.51 9.93
N LEU A 8 -41.74 0.96 8.74
CA LEU A 8 -40.80 1.28 7.66
C LEU A 8 -39.80 2.37 8.08
N CYS A 9 -40.27 3.43 8.76
CA CYS A 9 -39.40 4.53 9.20
C CYS A 9 -38.36 4.08 10.25
N LEU A 10 -38.73 3.17 11.17
CA LEU A 10 -37.80 2.58 12.13
C LEU A 10 -36.75 1.66 11.47
N CYS A 11 -37.13 0.93 10.41
CA CYS A 11 -36.19 0.12 9.64
C CYS A 11 -35.18 0.97 8.85
N TYR A 12 -35.61 2.10 8.27
CA TYR A 12 -34.69 3.01 7.57
C TYR A 12 -33.69 3.69 8.51
N LEU A 13 -34.08 3.98 9.76
CA LEU A 13 -33.17 4.54 10.77
C LEU A 13 -32.12 3.52 11.26
N SER A 14 -32.39 2.23 11.14
CA SER A 14 -31.44 1.17 11.51
C SER A 14 -30.37 0.92 10.43
N PHE A 15 -30.61 1.39 9.20
CA PHE A 15 -29.67 1.32 8.08
C PHE A 15 -28.98 2.66 7.78
N ALA A 16 -29.42 3.75 8.40
CA ALA A 16 -28.79 5.05 8.28
C ALA A 16 -27.57 5.15 9.21
N GLY A 17 -26.41 4.77 8.69
CA GLY A 17 -25.13 5.19 9.25
C GLY A 17 -24.33 4.10 9.98
N ALA A 18 -24.16 2.93 9.37
CA ALA A 18 -22.82 2.35 9.37
C ALA A 18 -21.99 3.06 8.28
N GLU A 19 -21.84 4.39 8.42
CA GLU A 19 -20.65 5.04 7.89
C GLU A 19 -19.58 4.60 8.88
N GLU A 20 -19.10 3.36 8.70
CA GLU A 20 -17.81 2.96 9.25
C GLU A 20 -16.87 4.03 8.73
N THR A 21 -16.60 5.01 9.59
CA THR A 21 -15.37 5.77 9.48
C THR A 21 -14.30 4.74 9.79
N GLU A 22 -14.01 3.87 8.81
CA GLU A 22 -12.80 3.09 8.76
C GLU A 22 -11.74 4.13 9.04
N LYS A 23 -11.19 4.07 10.25
CA LYS A 23 -10.07 4.88 10.65
C LYS A 23 -8.94 4.36 9.76
N LYS A 24 -8.85 4.89 8.53
CA LYS A 24 -7.98 4.40 7.46
C LYS A 24 -6.61 4.27 8.09
N LEU A 25 -6.21 3.03 8.39
CA LEU A 25 -4.96 2.79 9.09
C LEU A 25 -3.88 3.38 8.19
N GLU A 26 -3.19 4.43 8.64
CA GLU A 26 -2.16 5.08 7.81
C GLU A 26 -1.07 4.04 7.55
N ASN A 27 -0.84 3.72 6.28
CA ASN A 27 0.23 2.81 5.89
C ASN A 27 1.58 3.46 6.22
N LEU A 28 2.32 2.88 7.16
CA LEU A 28 3.59 3.44 7.62
C LEU A 28 4.67 3.45 6.53
N CYS A 29 4.60 2.51 5.58
CA CYS A 29 5.55 2.41 4.48
C CYS A 29 5.27 3.44 3.39
N GLU A 30 4.01 3.72 3.08
CA GLU A 30 3.60 4.83 2.21
C GLU A 30 4.10 6.15 2.79
N LYS A 31 3.88 6.36 4.09
CA LYS A 31 4.35 7.54 4.82
C LYS A 31 5.87 7.66 4.76
N ALA A 32 6.59 6.57 4.98
CA ALA A 32 8.05 6.54 4.91
C ALA A 32 8.57 6.92 3.52
N VAL A 33 7.97 6.41 2.44
CA VAL A 33 8.34 6.80 1.07
C VAL A 33 8.14 8.30 0.89
N ASN A 34 6.95 8.80 1.25
CA ASN A 34 6.56 10.20 1.07
C ASN A 34 7.38 11.16 1.94
N GLN A 35 8.03 10.72 3.02
CA GLN A 35 8.78 11.59 3.93
C GLN A 35 10.30 11.47 3.77
N GLU A 36 10.82 10.26 3.56
CA GLU A 36 12.25 9.95 3.61
C GLU A 36 12.91 9.91 2.23
N THR A 37 12.12 10.03 1.16
CA THR A 37 12.59 9.92 -0.23
C THR A 37 12.14 11.12 -1.08
N ASP A 38 12.79 11.29 -2.23
CA ASP A 38 12.44 12.31 -3.23
C ASP A 38 11.27 11.86 -4.13
N PHE A 39 10.53 10.85 -3.69
CA PHE A 39 9.41 10.23 -4.39
C PHE A 39 8.11 10.36 -3.60
N GLN A 40 6.99 10.34 -4.31
CA GLN A 40 5.64 10.26 -3.77
C GLN A 40 4.95 8.98 -4.26
N VAL A 41 4.17 8.34 -3.39
CA VAL A 41 3.35 7.18 -3.73
C VAL A 41 2.17 7.61 -4.59
N THR A 42 1.98 6.91 -5.72
CA THR A 42 0.90 7.16 -6.68
C THR A 42 -0.08 5.99 -6.79
N GLY A 43 0.26 4.83 -6.23
CA GLY A 43 -0.59 3.65 -6.22
C GLY A 43 0.12 2.44 -5.63
N ILE A 44 -0.65 1.38 -5.37
CA ILE A 44 -0.12 0.10 -4.89
C ILE A 44 0.43 -0.68 -6.09
N TYR A 45 1.61 -1.30 -5.93
CA TYR A 45 2.13 -2.28 -6.88
C TYR A 45 1.86 -3.68 -6.34
N GLY A 46 1.08 -4.46 -7.07
CA GLY A 46 0.60 -5.78 -6.62
C GLY A 46 -0.84 -5.76 -6.14
N SER A 47 -1.22 -6.73 -5.31
CA SER A 47 -2.57 -6.85 -4.75
C SER A 47 -2.65 -6.24 -3.34
N PRO A 48 -3.78 -5.60 -2.97
CA PRO A 48 -4.07 -5.23 -1.58
C PRO A 48 -4.15 -6.42 -0.60
N LEU A 49 -4.01 -7.65 -1.07
CA LEU A 49 -4.18 -8.90 -0.30
C LEU A 49 -2.96 -9.83 -0.40
N GLU A 50 -1.75 -9.35 -0.72
CA GLU A 50 -0.69 -10.21 -1.27
C GLU A 50 0.30 -10.76 -0.20
N ALA A 51 0.17 -11.97 0.35
CA ALA A 51 -0.74 -12.32 1.45
C ALA A 51 -0.32 -11.59 2.75
N GLU A 52 -0.93 -10.42 2.95
CA GLU A 52 -0.99 -9.62 4.20
C GLU A 52 0.34 -9.23 4.84
N TRP A 53 1.17 -8.55 4.03
CA TRP A 53 2.16 -7.55 4.47
C TRP A 53 3.48 -8.09 5.02
N HIS A 54 3.76 -9.36 4.76
CA HIS A 54 5.09 -9.90 5.02
C HIS A 54 6.13 -9.33 4.03
N PRO A 55 7.36 -8.98 4.46
CA PRO A 55 8.44 -8.54 3.59
C PRO A 55 8.78 -9.51 2.42
N ALA A 56 8.37 -10.76 2.52
CA ALA A 56 8.58 -11.77 1.48
C ALA A 56 7.77 -11.47 0.19
N ALA A 57 6.62 -10.80 0.29
CA ALA A 57 5.81 -10.46 -0.89
C ALA A 57 6.59 -9.54 -1.84
N ALA A 58 7.23 -8.50 -1.29
CA ALA A 58 8.10 -7.60 -2.06
C ALA A 58 9.24 -8.33 -2.77
N TYR A 59 9.84 -9.34 -2.13
CA TYR A 59 10.89 -10.16 -2.75
C TYR A 59 10.37 -10.97 -3.94
N VAL A 60 9.19 -11.59 -3.82
CA VAL A 60 8.57 -12.36 -4.91
C VAL A 60 8.27 -11.46 -6.09
N LEU A 61 7.60 -10.32 -5.84
CA LEU A 61 7.25 -9.35 -6.88
C LEU A 61 8.49 -8.85 -7.65
N ARG A 62 9.58 -8.50 -6.95
CA ARG A 62 10.82 -8.08 -7.60
C ARG A 62 11.45 -9.20 -8.45
N LYS A 63 11.43 -10.44 -7.94
CA LYS A 63 11.94 -11.61 -8.68
C LYS A 63 11.14 -11.86 -9.95
N GLU A 64 9.83 -11.62 -9.92
CA GLU A 64 8.98 -11.70 -11.11
C GLU A 64 9.32 -10.59 -12.12
N MET A 65 9.56 -9.36 -11.67
CA MET A 65 10.01 -8.28 -12.57
C MET A 65 11.32 -8.63 -13.28
N GLN A 66 12.28 -9.21 -12.55
CA GLN A 66 13.53 -9.70 -13.13
C GLN A 66 13.28 -10.83 -14.14
N ARG A 67 12.44 -11.80 -13.78
CA ARG A 67 12.08 -12.93 -14.65
C ARG A 67 11.41 -12.50 -15.95
N PHE A 68 10.57 -11.47 -15.90
CA PHE A 68 9.91 -10.93 -17.09
C PHE A 68 10.74 -9.89 -17.84
N GLU A 69 11.98 -9.64 -17.41
CA GLU A 69 12.90 -8.69 -18.06
C GLU A 69 12.31 -7.27 -18.23
N VAL A 70 11.43 -6.87 -17.30
CA VAL A 70 10.76 -5.56 -17.35
C VAL A 70 11.54 -4.47 -16.63
N LEU A 71 12.73 -4.78 -16.09
CA LEU A 71 13.56 -3.84 -15.35
C LEU A 71 14.56 -3.14 -16.27
N GLN A 72 14.52 -1.81 -16.24
CA GLN A 72 15.53 -0.96 -16.88
C GLN A 72 16.67 -0.66 -15.92
N ARG A 73 16.36 -0.37 -14.64
CA ARG A 73 17.35 0.00 -13.63
C ARG A 73 16.85 -0.33 -12.22
N GLU A 74 17.78 -0.73 -11.37
CA GLU A 74 17.54 -0.88 -9.93
C GLU A 74 18.46 0.05 -9.13
N PHE A 75 17.96 0.60 -8.03
CA PHE A 75 18.78 1.35 -7.05
C PHE A 75 18.17 1.26 -5.65
N GLN A 76 18.92 1.65 -4.63
CA GLN A 76 18.45 1.60 -3.24
C GLN A 76 18.77 2.88 -2.48
N LYS A 77 17.92 3.20 -1.51
CA LYS A 77 18.16 4.22 -0.48
C LYS A 77 17.95 3.59 0.89
N LYS A 78 18.79 3.94 1.87
CA LYS A 78 18.67 3.46 3.25
C LYS A 78 18.70 4.64 4.20
N THR A 79 17.91 4.56 5.27
CA THR A 79 17.95 5.46 6.43
C THR A 79 18.26 4.65 7.69
N SER A 80 18.15 5.28 8.86
CA SER A 80 18.34 4.58 10.14
C SER A 80 17.29 3.51 10.41
N ALA A 81 16.08 3.64 9.86
CA ALA A 81 14.95 2.75 10.09
C ALA A 81 14.49 2.02 8.82
N TRP A 82 14.75 2.57 7.64
CA TRP A 82 14.12 2.13 6.40
C TRP A 82 15.13 1.71 5.33
N ARG A 83 14.73 0.75 4.51
CA ARG A 83 15.36 0.44 3.23
C ARG A 83 14.30 0.54 2.14
N PHE A 84 14.63 1.30 1.10
CA PHE A 84 13.85 1.50 -0.10
C PHE A 84 14.62 0.92 -1.27
N GLU A 85 14.01 -0.03 -1.98
CA GLU A 85 14.58 -0.63 -3.19
C GLU A 85 13.70 -0.23 -4.36
N PHE A 86 14.28 0.51 -5.30
CA PHE A 86 13.59 1.07 -6.44
C PHE A 86 13.89 0.25 -7.69
N ALA A 87 12.85 0.02 -8.48
CA ALA A 87 12.86 -0.66 -9.75
C ALA A 87 12.24 0.25 -10.81
N GLU A 88 13.06 0.81 -11.69
CA GLU A 88 12.59 1.52 -12.89
C GLU A 88 12.28 0.49 -13.97
N MET A 89 11.04 0.50 -14.44
CA MET A 89 10.54 -0.42 -15.45
C MET A 89 10.74 0.13 -16.85
N VAL A 90 10.87 -0.78 -17.82
CA VAL A 90 10.74 -0.45 -19.24
C VAL A 90 9.37 0.23 -19.46
N GLY A 91 9.37 1.45 -20.00
CA GLY A 91 8.18 2.30 -20.09
C GLY A 91 8.10 3.42 -19.05
N GLY A 92 9.11 3.56 -18.19
CA GLY A 92 9.32 4.76 -17.36
C GLY A 92 8.55 4.80 -16.04
N LYS A 93 7.83 3.73 -15.68
CA LYS A 93 7.22 3.60 -14.35
C LYS A 93 8.28 3.18 -13.33
N THR A 94 8.17 3.70 -12.11
CA THR A 94 9.04 3.30 -11.00
C THR A 94 8.21 2.62 -9.91
N VAL A 95 8.70 1.47 -9.45
CA VAL A 95 8.17 0.76 -8.28
C VAL A 95 9.17 0.91 -7.14
N VAL A 96 8.69 1.12 -5.92
CA VAL A 96 9.49 1.06 -4.70
C VAL A 96 9.01 -0.09 -3.83
N PHE A 97 9.96 -0.89 -3.35
CA PHE A 97 9.78 -1.90 -2.31
C PHE A 97 10.33 -1.36 -0.99
N VAL A 98 9.52 -1.39 0.06
CA VAL A 98 9.80 -0.76 1.35
C VAL A 98 10.00 -1.81 2.43
N TYR A 99 11.09 -1.68 3.19
CA TYR A 99 11.44 -2.59 4.27
C TYR A 99 11.80 -1.80 5.52
N HIS A 100 11.30 -2.23 6.68
CA HIS A 100 11.77 -1.73 7.97
C HIS A 100 12.97 -2.56 8.44
N LEU A 101 14.08 -1.90 8.79
CA LEU A 101 15.36 -2.56 9.07
C LEU A 101 15.38 -3.32 10.41
N LYS A 102 14.47 -3.00 11.34
CA LYS A 102 14.43 -3.59 12.69
C LYS A 102 13.22 -4.47 12.95
N GLN A 103 12.13 -4.30 12.21
CA GLN A 103 10.88 -5.01 12.44
C GLN A 103 10.52 -5.78 11.17
N LEU A 104 10.57 -7.10 11.26
CA LEU A 104 10.53 -8.02 10.12
C LEU A 104 9.11 -8.55 9.81
N SER A 105 8.09 -8.14 10.58
CA SER A 105 6.69 -8.51 10.39
C SER A 105 5.91 -7.43 9.62
N ALA A 106 4.57 -7.51 9.59
CA ALA A 106 3.61 -6.61 8.92
C ALA A 106 3.64 -5.14 9.40
N PHE A 107 4.83 -4.53 9.41
CA PHE A 107 5.12 -3.21 9.94
C PHE A 107 4.41 -2.09 9.18
N CYS A 108 4.20 -2.27 7.87
CA CYS A 108 3.51 -1.29 7.05
C CYS A 108 2.03 -1.16 7.42
N SER A 109 1.47 -2.12 8.18
CA SER A 109 0.03 -2.25 8.42
C SER A 109 -0.78 -2.16 7.12
N GLY A 110 -0.24 -2.74 6.04
CA GLY A 110 -0.66 -2.49 4.68
C GLY A 110 0.43 -2.83 3.65
N PRO A 111 0.23 -2.45 2.37
CA PRO A 111 1.18 -2.65 1.28
C PRO A 111 2.61 -2.21 1.60
N ASN A 112 3.58 -2.92 1.02
CA ASN A 112 5.00 -2.58 1.08
C ASN A 112 5.64 -2.35 -0.31
N ALA A 113 4.84 -2.40 -1.36
CA ALA A 113 5.27 -2.15 -2.74
C ALA A 113 4.33 -1.12 -3.39
N PHE A 114 4.92 -0.10 -4.00
CA PHE A 114 4.16 1.05 -4.51
C PHE A 114 4.69 1.51 -5.86
N PHE A 115 3.78 1.96 -6.73
CA PHE A 115 4.14 2.88 -7.80
C PHE A 115 4.48 4.25 -7.22
N VAL A 116 5.53 4.88 -7.77
CA VAL A 116 5.98 6.20 -7.34
C VAL A 116 6.28 7.13 -8.50
N SER A 117 6.17 8.43 -8.24
CA SER A 117 6.71 9.50 -9.08
C SER A 117 7.69 10.36 -8.30
N ARG A 118 8.62 11.04 -8.97
CA ARG A 118 9.44 12.08 -8.32
C ARG A 118 8.54 13.23 -7.87
N LYS A 119 8.91 13.87 -6.75
CA LYS A 119 8.31 15.11 -6.26
C LYS A 119 8.76 16.31 -7.07
#